data_AF-A0A1V1NSN9-F1
#
_entry.id   AF-A0A1V1NSN9-F1
#
_cell.length_a   1.000
_cell.length_b   1.000
_cell.length_c   1.000
_cell.angle_alpha   90.00
_cell.angle_beta   90.00
_cell.angle_gamma   90.00
#
_symmetry.space_group_name_H-M   'P 1'
#
loop_
_entity.id
_entity.type
_entity.pdbx_description
1 polymer ?
#
loop_
_entity_poly.entity_id
_entity_poly.type
_entity_poly.pdbx_seq_one_letter_code
_entity_poly.pdbx_strand_id
1 'polypeptide(L)'
;DEIHKYNNWKTLIKGFYDTEGHQQKIIVTGSARLDTYKKGGESLMGRAYHFRLHPFSIGEILRKGSPVETEKLLNPDQWCEMASSISIDIFKQLLSIGGFPEPFLKGSEQESRRWQINRREQVLKEDLRDLSMVRDITRTEHLYDLLLDRVGSLISINSIKEDLGADHKTVESWIQIFEKLHIIFSIYPYSEKIQKSIKKSKKNIFLGLV
;
A
#
# COMPACT_ATOMS: atom_id res chain seq x y z
N ASP A 1 12.59 -1.70 16.35
CA ASP A 1 11.88 -1.72 15.06
C ASP A 1 11.00 -2.96 15.01
N GLU A 2 9.87 -2.96 14.32
CA GLU A 2 8.92 -4.10 14.21
C GLU A 2 8.16 -4.50 15.50
N ILE A 3 7.52 -3.54 16.17
CA ILE A 3 6.74 -3.78 17.39
C ILE A 3 5.65 -4.86 17.26
N HIS A 4 5.17 -5.12 16.03
CA HIS A 4 4.17 -6.13 15.73
C HIS A 4 4.63 -7.57 15.98
N LYS A 5 5.95 -7.83 16.06
CA LYS A 5 6.50 -9.15 16.43
C LYS A 5 6.29 -9.49 17.90
N TYR A 6 6.03 -8.50 18.76
CA TYR A 6 5.72 -8.72 20.17
C TYR A 6 4.22 -8.96 20.34
N ASN A 7 3.81 -10.20 20.66
CA ASN A 7 2.40 -10.63 20.66
C ASN A 7 1.43 -9.70 21.42
N ASN A 8 1.88 -9.05 22.50
CA ASN A 8 1.03 -8.20 23.36
C ASN A 8 1.32 -6.70 23.20
N TRP A 9 1.86 -6.29 22.05
CA TRP A 9 2.28 -4.90 21.86
C TRP A 9 1.17 -3.87 22.01
N LYS A 10 -0.06 -4.21 21.62
CA LYS A 10 -1.22 -3.32 21.79
C LYS A 10 -1.52 -3.05 23.26
N THR A 11 -1.46 -4.08 24.10
CA THR A 11 -1.65 -3.98 25.55
C THR A 11 -0.56 -3.13 26.19
N LEU A 12 0.70 -3.29 25.74
CA LEU A 12 1.83 -2.49 26.21
C LEU A 12 1.61 -1.00 25.95
N ILE A 13 1.25 -0.63 24.71
CA ILE A 13 1.00 0.77 24.34
C ILE A 13 -0.19 1.34 25.09
N LYS A 14 -1.27 0.56 25.22
CA LYS A 14 -2.43 0.96 26.01
C LYS A 14 -2.05 1.22 27.47
N GLY A 15 -1.22 0.36 28.08
CA GLY A 15 -0.72 0.56 29.43
C GLY A 15 0.04 1.87 29.60
N PHE A 16 0.94 2.19 28.66
CA PHE A 16 1.63 3.48 28.66
C PHE A 16 0.66 4.66 28.52
N TYR A 17 -0.28 4.57 27.59
CA TYR A 17 -1.28 5.63 27.36
C TYR A 17 -2.20 5.85 28.57
N ASP A 18 -2.69 4.77 29.18
CA ASP A 18 -3.63 4.84 30.31
C ASP A 18 -2.91 5.29 31.61
N THR A 19 -1.59 5.05 31.75
CA THR A 19 -0.80 5.43 32.95
C THR A 19 -0.25 6.85 32.88
N GLU A 20 0.32 7.25 31.74
CA GLU A 20 1.00 8.54 31.56
C GLU A 20 0.08 9.61 30.94
N GLY A 21 -1.13 9.21 30.52
CA GLY A 21 -2.11 10.08 29.87
C GLY A 21 -1.58 10.68 28.56
N HIS A 22 -2.04 11.88 28.23
CA HIS A 22 -1.67 12.59 26.99
C HIS A 22 -0.29 13.26 27.01
N GLN A 23 0.52 13.05 28.05
CA GLN A 23 1.81 13.73 28.17
C GLN A 23 2.87 13.18 27.20
N GLN A 24 2.72 11.93 26.77
CA GLN A 24 3.64 11.28 25.83
C GLN A 24 3.01 11.10 24.45
N LYS A 25 3.74 11.51 23.41
CA LYS A 25 3.39 11.24 22.00
C LYS A 25 4.07 9.96 21.56
N ILE A 26 3.29 8.89 21.42
CA ILE A 26 3.79 7.59 20.95
C ILE A 26 3.57 7.51 19.44
N ILE A 27 4.66 7.33 18.69
CA ILE A 27 4.61 7.01 17.26
C ILE A 27 5.00 5.56 17.09
N VAL A 28 4.11 4.79 16.45
CA VAL A 28 4.36 3.40 16.10
C VAL A 28 4.57 3.31 14.61
N THR A 29 5.75 2.82 14.22
CA THR A 29 6.05 2.50 12.82
C THR A 29 6.15 1.00 12.63
N GLY A 30 5.86 0.55 11.42
CA GLY A 30 6.06 -0.83 11.00
C GLY A 30 5.48 -1.08 9.62
N SER A 31 5.70 -2.28 9.12
CA SER A 31 5.24 -2.70 7.79
C SER A 31 3.72 -2.94 7.75
N ALA A 32 3.19 -3.25 6.58
CA ALA A 32 1.79 -3.63 6.35
C ALA A 32 1.33 -4.85 7.20
N ARG A 33 2.26 -5.53 7.85
CA ARG A 33 2.03 -6.59 8.83
C ARG A 33 1.30 -6.08 10.10
N LEU A 34 1.45 -4.80 10.48
CA LEU A 34 0.83 -4.21 11.67
C LEU A 34 -0.70 -4.35 11.69
N ASP A 35 -1.35 -4.14 10.53
CA ASP A 35 -2.81 -4.22 10.39
C ASP A 35 -3.29 -5.65 10.09
N THR A 36 -2.44 -6.46 9.46
CA THR A 36 -2.83 -7.78 8.96
C THR A 36 -2.70 -8.88 10.02
N TYR A 37 -1.82 -8.71 11.02
CA TYR A 37 -1.70 -9.61 12.16
C TYR A 37 -2.91 -9.49 13.10
N LYS A 38 -3.93 -10.31 12.84
CA LYS A 38 -5.17 -10.44 13.63
C LYS A 38 -5.04 -11.33 14.87
N LYS A 39 -3.84 -11.76 15.26
CA LYS A 39 -3.67 -12.60 16.46
C LYS A 39 -3.90 -11.78 17.74
N GLY A 40 -5.16 -11.71 18.15
CA GLY A 40 -5.57 -11.72 19.56
C GLY A 40 -5.13 -10.56 20.46
N GLY A 41 -5.00 -9.34 19.94
CA GLY A 41 -4.72 -8.17 20.77
C GLY A 41 -5.97 -7.33 21.06
N GLU A 42 -5.99 -6.64 22.21
CA GLU A 42 -6.99 -5.62 22.52
C GLU A 42 -7.04 -4.52 21.44
N SER A 43 -8.21 -3.87 21.32
CA SER A 43 -8.41 -2.78 20.37
C SER A 43 -7.77 -1.48 20.86
N LEU A 44 -6.99 -0.81 20.00
CA LEU A 44 -6.52 0.56 20.22
C LEU A 44 -7.54 1.62 19.76
N MET A 45 -8.78 1.20 19.44
CA MET A 45 -9.84 2.10 19.00
C MET A 45 -10.04 3.26 19.99
N GLY A 46 -10.08 4.47 19.45
CA GLY A 46 -10.22 5.71 20.22
C GLY A 46 -8.93 6.21 20.89
N ARG A 47 -7.85 5.40 20.94
CA ARG A 47 -6.55 5.78 21.53
C ARG A 47 -5.44 5.97 20.49
N ALA A 48 -5.58 5.35 19.33
CA ALA A 48 -4.62 5.43 18.24
C ALA A 48 -5.27 5.90 16.94
N TYR A 49 -4.51 6.68 16.18
CA TYR A 49 -4.80 7.01 14.80
C TYR A 49 -3.89 6.19 13.90
N HIS A 50 -4.47 5.52 12.93
CA HIS A 50 -3.73 4.75 11.93
C HIS A 50 -3.52 5.62 10.69
N PHE A 51 -2.26 5.78 10.30
CA PHE A 51 -1.88 6.51 9.10
C PHE A 51 -1.15 5.56 8.15
N ARG A 52 -1.57 5.55 6.88
CA ARG A 52 -0.87 4.87 5.81
C ARG A 52 0.09 5.84 5.14
N LEU A 53 1.38 5.51 5.15
CA LEU A 53 2.38 6.26 4.39
C LEU A 53 2.49 5.66 2.99
N HIS A 54 2.24 6.49 1.98
CA HIS A 54 2.45 6.14 0.59
C HIS A 54 3.90 6.47 0.17
N PRO A 55 4.42 5.87 -0.91
CA PRO A 55 5.62 6.34 -1.55
C PRO A 55 5.48 7.82 -1.93
N PHE A 56 6.60 8.51 -2.09
CA PHE A 56 6.63 9.91 -2.45
C PHE A 56 5.78 10.19 -3.69
N SER A 57 4.87 11.12 -3.52
CA SER A 57 4.13 11.75 -4.60
C SER A 57 4.96 12.87 -5.23
N ILE A 58 4.61 13.24 -6.47
CA ILE A 58 5.19 14.41 -7.16
C ILE A 58 5.08 15.65 -6.28
N GLY A 59 3.91 15.86 -5.65
CA GLY A 59 3.69 17.02 -4.79
C GLY A 59 4.63 17.07 -3.59
N GLU A 60 4.94 15.93 -2.96
CA GLU A 60 5.89 15.89 -1.83
C GLU A 60 7.31 16.21 -2.28
N ILE A 61 7.72 15.70 -3.44
CA ILE A 61 9.04 15.97 -4.01
C ILE A 61 9.21 17.45 -4.35
N LEU A 62 8.21 18.05 -5.00
CA LEU A 62 8.21 19.48 -5.34
C LEU A 62 8.25 20.36 -4.08
N ARG A 63 7.54 19.96 -3.01
CA ARG A 63 7.50 20.69 -1.74
C ARG A 63 8.72 20.48 -0.84
N LYS A 64 9.59 19.52 -1.16
CA LYS A 64 10.81 19.19 -0.38
C LYS A 64 10.54 19.03 1.13
N GLY A 65 9.44 18.34 1.48
CA GLY A 65 9.06 18.10 2.87
C GLY A 65 8.28 19.24 3.55
N SER A 66 7.98 20.32 2.83
CA SER A 66 7.08 21.35 3.36
C SER A 66 5.68 20.78 3.59
N PRO A 67 5.02 21.11 4.73
CA PRO A 67 3.67 20.66 5.04
C PRO A 67 2.71 21.01 3.91
N VAL A 68 1.73 20.14 3.69
CA VAL A 68 0.65 20.45 2.77
C VAL A 68 -0.33 21.38 3.46
N GLU A 69 -0.58 22.55 2.87
CA GLU A 69 -1.73 23.36 3.22
C GLU A 69 -2.99 22.67 2.65
N THR A 70 -3.72 21.95 3.49
CA THR A 70 -4.87 21.13 3.05
C THR A 70 -5.98 21.93 2.38
N GLU A 71 -6.13 23.20 2.76
CA GLU A 71 -7.10 24.13 2.17
C GLU A 71 -6.78 24.40 0.68
N LYS A 72 -5.49 24.42 0.34
CA LYS A 72 -4.99 24.61 -1.02
C LYS A 72 -5.25 23.38 -1.92
N LEU A 73 -5.19 22.18 -1.36
CA LEU A 73 -5.49 20.95 -2.10
C LEU A 73 -6.95 20.81 -2.55
N LEU A 74 -7.89 21.53 -1.94
CA LEU A 74 -9.30 21.45 -2.29
C LEU A 74 -9.67 22.36 -3.48
N ASN A 75 -8.74 23.19 -3.96
CA ASN A 75 -8.96 24.10 -5.07
C ASN A 75 -8.37 23.53 -6.38
N PRO A 76 -9.23 23.17 -7.37
CA PRO A 76 -8.78 22.64 -8.66
C PRO A 76 -7.82 23.56 -9.43
N ASP A 77 -7.95 24.88 -9.30
CA ASP A 77 -7.10 25.84 -10.03
C ASP A 77 -5.63 25.75 -9.59
N GLN A 78 -5.40 25.44 -8.31
CA GLN A 78 -4.06 25.26 -7.76
C GLN A 78 -3.41 23.96 -8.22
N TRP A 79 -4.20 22.97 -8.65
CA TRP A 79 -3.65 21.73 -9.19
C TRP A 79 -3.02 21.99 -10.56
N CYS A 80 -3.65 22.83 -11.38
CA CYS A 80 -3.13 23.25 -12.68
C CYS A 80 -1.80 24.00 -12.53
N GLU A 81 -1.73 24.95 -11.59
CA GLU A 81 -0.51 25.70 -11.30
C GLU A 81 0.63 24.78 -10.81
N MET A 82 0.31 23.86 -9.88
CA MET A 82 1.28 22.88 -9.41
C MET A 82 1.71 21.92 -10.53
N ALA A 83 0.81 21.53 -11.42
CA ALA A 83 1.12 20.68 -12.57
C ALA A 83 2.07 21.36 -13.56
N SER A 84 1.92 22.67 -13.79
CA SER A 84 2.84 23.47 -14.62
C SER A 84 4.25 23.55 -14.02
N SER A 85 4.39 23.40 -12.71
CA SER A 85 5.68 23.40 -12.01
C SER A 85 6.40 22.03 -12.02
N ILE A 86 5.74 20.97 -12.51
CA ILE A 86 6.33 19.63 -12.55
C ILE A 86 7.47 19.61 -13.57
N SER A 87 8.70 19.45 -13.07
CA SER A 87 9.81 19.11 -13.96
C SER A 87 9.58 17.74 -14.59
N ILE A 88 9.65 17.70 -15.92
CA ILE A 88 9.60 16.45 -16.70
C ILE A 88 10.65 15.44 -16.22
N ASP A 89 11.77 15.91 -15.68
CA ASP A 89 12.85 15.05 -15.19
C ASP A 89 12.47 14.37 -13.88
N ILE A 90 11.80 15.08 -12.95
CA ILE A 90 11.28 14.48 -11.71
C ILE A 90 10.23 13.41 -12.05
N PHE A 91 9.35 13.72 -13.01
CA PHE A 91 8.35 12.78 -13.46
C PHE A 91 9.00 11.53 -14.08
N LYS A 92 9.99 11.69 -14.96
CA LYS A 92 10.76 10.58 -15.54
C LYS A 92 11.49 9.77 -14.48
N GLN A 93 12.08 10.42 -13.48
CA GLN A 93 12.76 9.75 -12.38
C GLN A 93 11.78 8.91 -11.54
N LEU A 94 10.61 9.46 -11.20
CA LEU A 94 9.55 8.69 -10.54
C LEU A 94 9.06 7.53 -11.39
N LEU A 95 9.02 7.69 -12.72
CA LEU A 95 8.66 6.65 -13.66
C LEU A 95 9.77 5.60 -13.89
N SER A 96 11.00 5.80 -13.43
CA SER A 96 12.07 4.81 -13.63
C SER A 96 12.57 4.19 -12.33
N ILE A 97 12.45 4.92 -11.24
CA ILE A 97 12.98 4.54 -9.92
C ILE A 97 11.84 4.25 -8.93
N GLY A 98 10.65 4.83 -9.15
CA GLY A 98 9.51 4.73 -8.26
C GLY A 98 9.55 5.75 -7.13
N GLY A 99 8.42 5.89 -6.43
CA GLY A 99 8.28 6.84 -5.32
C GLY A 99 8.82 6.34 -3.98
N PHE A 100 9.30 5.09 -3.87
CA PHE A 100 9.75 4.58 -2.58
C PHE A 100 10.99 5.35 -2.11
N PRO A 101 11.05 5.81 -0.84
CA PRO A 101 12.12 6.72 -0.41
C PRO A 101 13.52 6.16 -0.63
N GLU A 102 13.76 4.89 -0.33
CA GLU A 102 15.09 4.27 -0.45
C GLU A 102 15.64 4.26 -1.89
N PRO A 103 14.95 3.68 -2.89
CA PRO A 103 15.42 3.73 -4.28
C PRO A 103 15.39 5.16 -4.84
N PHE A 104 14.36 5.96 -4.53
CA PHE A 104 14.21 7.32 -5.04
C PHE A 104 15.37 8.23 -4.62
N LEU A 105 15.75 8.19 -3.33
CA LEU A 105 16.85 9.00 -2.79
C LEU A 105 18.22 8.53 -3.28
N LYS A 106 18.39 7.22 -3.59
CA LYS A 106 19.62 6.70 -4.21
C LYS A 106 19.81 7.18 -5.65
N GLY A 107 18.73 7.39 -6.40
CA GLY A 107 18.79 7.94 -7.76
C GLY A 107 19.42 7.02 -8.82
N SER A 108 19.62 5.73 -8.52
CA SER A 108 20.21 4.75 -9.45
C SER A 108 19.17 3.72 -9.88
N GLU A 109 18.95 3.59 -11.19
CA GLU A 109 18.05 2.57 -11.75
C GLU A 109 18.48 1.15 -11.40
N GLN A 110 19.79 0.89 -11.37
CA GLN A 110 20.32 -0.44 -11.01
C GLN A 110 19.97 -0.80 -9.57
N GLU A 111 20.16 0.15 -8.66
CA GLU A 111 19.81 -0.03 -7.24
C GLU A 111 18.29 -0.12 -7.05
N SER A 112 17.51 0.65 -7.81
CA SER A 112 16.05 0.54 -7.79
C SER A 112 15.57 -0.84 -8.22
N ARG A 113 16.07 -1.37 -9.33
CA ARG A 113 15.72 -2.73 -9.80
C ARG A 113 16.09 -3.79 -8.76
N ARG A 114 17.28 -3.70 -8.16
CA ARG A 114 17.70 -4.61 -7.08
C ARG A 114 16.76 -4.52 -5.88
N TRP A 115 16.40 -3.30 -5.49
CA TRP A 115 15.48 -3.05 -4.39
C TRP A 115 14.08 -3.60 -4.67
N GLN A 116 13.54 -3.38 -5.87
CA GLN A 116 12.23 -3.89 -6.30
C GLN A 116 12.20 -5.43 -6.29
N ILE A 117 13.25 -6.09 -6.77
CA ILE A 117 13.38 -7.56 -6.73
C ILE A 117 13.40 -8.04 -5.27
N ASN A 118 14.26 -7.46 -4.44
CA ASN A 118 14.36 -7.86 -3.03
C ASN A 118 13.04 -7.66 -2.29
N ARG A 119 12.37 -6.53 -2.52
CA ARG A 119 11.06 -6.25 -1.95
C ARG A 119 10.02 -7.27 -2.39
N ARG A 120 9.96 -7.61 -3.67
CA ARG A 120 9.04 -8.64 -4.20
C ARG A 120 9.27 -9.96 -3.47
N GLU A 121 10.52 -10.41 -3.39
CA GLU A 121 10.88 -11.67 -2.72
C GLU A 121 10.49 -11.65 -1.23
N GLN A 122 10.82 -10.57 -0.51
CA GLN A 122 10.49 -10.44 0.90
C GLN A 122 8.98 -10.45 1.14
N VAL A 123 8.22 -9.70 0.35
CA VAL A 123 6.75 -9.63 0.52
C VAL A 123 6.08 -10.94 0.10
N LEU A 124 6.44 -11.52 -1.04
CA LEU A 124 5.78 -12.74 -1.52
C LEU A 124 6.18 -13.98 -0.71
N LYS A 125 7.43 -14.09 -0.25
CA LYS A 125 7.90 -15.31 0.45
C LYS A 125 7.79 -15.20 1.96
N GLU A 126 8.06 -14.04 2.54
CA GLU A 126 8.03 -13.86 3.99
C GLU A 126 6.66 -13.35 4.44
N ASP A 127 6.17 -12.23 3.89
CA ASP A 127 4.91 -11.64 4.36
C ASP A 127 3.71 -12.54 4.07
N LEU A 128 3.59 -13.12 2.86
CA LEU A 128 2.46 -14.01 2.55
C LEU A 128 2.46 -15.30 3.37
N ARG A 129 3.64 -15.87 3.64
CA ARG A 129 3.74 -17.12 4.42
C ARG A 129 3.30 -16.92 5.87
N ASP A 130 3.62 -15.76 6.42
CA ASP A 130 3.22 -15.35 7.77
C ASP A 130 1.71 -15.11 7.88
N LEU A 131 1.03 -14.82 6.77
CA LEU A 131 -0.42 -14.77 6.71
C LEU A 131 -0.99 -16.19 6.59
N SER A 132 -1.46 -16.72 7.72
CA SER A 132 -2.06 -18.06 7.86
C SER A 132 -3.24 -18.38 6.92
N MET A 133 -3.66 -17.44 6.07
CA MET A 133 -4.74 -17.58 5.09
C MET A 133 -4.28 -18.04 3.70
N VAL A 134 -2.98 -17.98 3.38
CA VAL A 134 -2.46 -18.40 2.06
C VAL A 134 -1.88 -19.81 2.15
N ARG A 135 -2.62 -20.81 1.63
CA ARG A 135 -2.15 -22.20 1.57
C ARG A 135 -1.33 -22.49 0.30
N ASP A 136 -1.68 -21.85 -0.80
CA ASP A 136 -1.04 -22.03 -2.10
C ASP A 136 -0.22 -20.79 -2.46
N ILE A 137 1.03 -20.78 -2.00
CA ILE A 137 1.96 -19.67 -2.23
C ILE A 137 2.27 -19.53 -3.72
N THR A 138 2.53 -20.65 -4.42
CA THR A 138 2.89 -20.65 -5.83
C THR A 138 1.81 -20.01 -6.72
N ARG A 139 0.53 -20.38 -6.55
CA ARG A 139 -0.54 -19.74 -7.32
C ARG A 139 -0.77 -18.28 -6.93
N THR A 140 -0.46 -17.92 -5.69
CA THR A 140 -0.51 -16.52 -5.24
C THR A 140 0.62 -15.71 -5.89
N GLU A 141 1.82 -16.26 -6.02
CA GLU A 141 2.92 -15.64 -6.78
C GLU A 141 2.54 -15.47 -8.26
N HIS A 142 1.96 -16.50 -8.89
CA HIS A 142 1.46 -16.36 -10.27
C HIS A 142 0.36 -15.30 -10.40
N LEU A 143 -0.51 -15.15 -9.40
CA LEU A 143 -1.49 -14.06 -9.38
C LEU A 143 -0.79 -12.70 -9.37
N TYR A 144 0.28 -12.54 -8.60
CA TYR A 144 1.06 -11.31 -8.57
C TYR A 144 1.59 -10.98 -9.97
N ASP A 145 2.22 -11.95 -10.65
CA ASP A 145 2.75 -11.77 -12.00
C ASP A 145 1.65 -11.44 -13.01
N LEU A 146 0.52 -12.15 -13.00
CA LEU A 146 -0.63 -11.86 -13.87
C LEU A 146 -1.22 -10.47 -13.66
N LEU A 147 -1.15 -9.94 -12.45
CA LEU A 147 -1.65 -8.61 -12.14
C LEU A 147 -0.68 -7.51 -12.62
N LEU A 148 0.63 -7.78 -12.68
CA LEU A 148 1.63 -6.82 -13.20
C LEU A 148 1.34 -6.42 -14.63
N ASP A 149 0.98 -7.38 -15.48
CA ASP A 149 0.67 -7.12 -16.89
C ASP A 149 -0.68 -6.42 -17.08
N ARG A 150 -1.47 -6.29 -16.01
CA ARG A 150 -2.85 -5.76 -16.03
C ARG A 150 -2.99 -4.46 -15.25
N VAL A 151 -1.89 -3.77 -14.95
CA VAL A 151 -1.90 -2.47 -14.25
C VAL A 151 -2.75 -1.45 -15.04
N GLY A 152 -3.68 -0.79 -14.36
CA GLY A 152 -4.54 0.23 -14.97
C GLY A 152 -5.69 -0.32 -15.85
N SER A 153 -5.71 -1.63 -16.10
CA SER A 153 -6.76 -2.31 -16.84
C SER A 153 -7.91 -2.74 -15.92
N LEU A 154 -9.10 -2.97 -16.51
CA LEU A 154 -10.22 -3.55 -15.77
C LEU A 154 -9.93 -5.01 -15.47
N ILE A 155 -10.15 -5.41 -14.21
CA ILE A 155 -9.88 -6.78 -13.78
C ILE A 155 -11.13 -7.62 -13.83
N SER A 156 -11.02 -8.75 -14.53
CA SER A 156 -11.99 -9.82 -14.55
C SER A 156 -11.51 -10.96 -13.65
N ILE A 157 -12.15 -11.13 -12.49
CA ILE A 157 -11.87 -12.25 -11.59
C ILE A 157 -12.14 -13.60 -12.29
N ASN A 158 -13.12 -13.63 -13.20
CA ASN A 158 -13.42 -14.83 -13.99
C ASN A 158 -12.28 -15.22 -14.94
N SER A 159 -11.59 -14.27 -15.56
CA SER A 159 -10.42 -14.59 -16.38
C SER A 159 -9.26 -15.07 -15.52
N ILE A 160 -9.00 -14.39 -14.39
CA ILE A 160 -7.90 -14.76 -13.49
C ILE A 160 -8.09 -16.15 -12.88
N LYS A 161 -9.32 -16.51 -12.48
CA LYS A 161 -9.59 -17.84 -11.89
C LYS A 161 -9.33 -18.97 -12.90
N GLU A 162 -9.61 -18.73 -14.19
CA GLU A 162 -9.36 -19.67 -15.28
C GLU A 162 -7.86 -19.81 -15.54
N ASP A 163 -7.14 -18.68 -15.65
CA ASP A 163 -5.68 -18.66 -15.82
C ASP A 163 -4.94 -19.39 -14.67
N LEU A 164 -5.41 -19.22 -13.44
CA LEU A 164 -4.79 -19.81 -12.24
C LEU A 164 -5.31 -21.20 -11.87
N GLY A 165 -6.39 -21.67 -12.50
CA GLY A 165 -7.09 -22.90 -12.12
C GLY A 165 -7.57 -22.91 -10.67
N ALA A 166 -8.01 -21.76 -10.14
CA ALA A 166 -8.44 -21.57 -8.76
C ALA A 166 -9.94 -21.20 -8.68
N ASP A 167 -10.54 -21.34 -7.49
CA ASP A 167 -11.92 -20.89 -7.26
C ASP A 167 -12.00 -19.35 -7.19
N HIS A 168 -13.16 -18.80 -7.56
CA HIS A 168 -13.40 -17.36 -7.57
C HIS A 168 -13.18 -16.69 -6.21
N LYS A 169 -13.70 -17.27 -5.12
CA LYS A 169 -13.50 -16.71 -3.76
C LYS A 169 -12.05 -16.78 -3.33
N THR A 170 -11.33 -17.80 -3.77
CA THR A 170 -9.89 -17.96 -3.52
C THR A 170 -9.10 -16.81 -4.16
N VAL A 171 -9.36 -16.52 -5.44
CA VAL A 171 -8.72 -15.40 -6.15
C VAL A 171 -9.08 -14.06 -5.50
N GLU A 172 -10.35 -13.83 -5.17
CA GLU A 172 -10.76 -12.60 -4.47
C GLU A 172 -10.04 -12.45 -3.12
N SER A 173 -9.89 -13.54 -2.37
CA SER A 173 -9.17 -13.54 -1.09
C SER A 173 -7.70 -13.18 -1.27
N TRP A 174 -7.02 -13.72 -2.29
CA TRP A 174 -5.62 -13.38 -2.58
C TRP A 174 -5.45 -11.91 -2.99
N ILE A 175 -6.35 -11.38 -3.83
CA ILE A 175 -6.35 -9.95 -4.20
C ILE A 175 -6.53 -9.07 -2.96
N GLN A 176 -7.46 -9.41 -2.06
CA GLN A 176 -7.65 -8.69 -0.80
C GLN A 176 -6.41 -8.75 0.11
N ILE A 177 -5.66 -9.85 0.07
CA ILE A 177 -4.40 -9.97 0.82
C ILE A 177 -3.35 -9.02 0.23
N PHE A 178 -3.23 -8.94 -1.09
CA PHE A 178 -2.33 -7.98 -1.74
C PHE A 178 -2.69 -6.52 -1.44
N GLU A 179 -3.98 -6.20 -1.34
CA GLU A 179 -4.42 -4.86 -0.91
C GLU A 179 -4.03 -4.55 0.55
N LYS A 180 -4.22 -5.52 1.46
CA LYS A 180 -3.84 -5.40 2.88
C LYS A 180 -2.34 -5.28 3.07
N LEU A 181 -1.56 -6.02 2.28
CA LEU A 181 -0.10 -5.91 2.24
C LEU A 181 0.40 -4.67 1.49
N HIS A 182 -0.52 -3.85 0.98
CA HIS A 182 -0.21 -2.61 0.26
C HIS A 182 0.65 -2.83 -0.99
N ILE A 183 0.56 -4.02 -1.58
CA ILE A 183 1.20 -4.37 -2.85
C ILE A 183 0.43 -3.70 -4.00
N ILE A 184 -0.89 -3.81 -3.93
CA ILE A 184 -1.81 -3.22 -4.91
C ILE A 184 -2.83 -2.32 -4.23
N PHE A 185 -3.49 -1.48 -5.02
CA PHE A 185 -4.70 -0.77 -4.64
C PHE A 185 -5.72 -0.84 -5.77
N SER A 186 -6.98 -1.09 -5.41
CA SER A 186 -8.10 -1.01 -6.35
C SER A 186 -8.62 0.41 -6.49
N ILE A 187 -8.80 0.84 -7.73
CA ILE A 187 -9.60 2.01 -8.09
C ILE A 187 -10.98 1.54 -8.52
N TYR A 188 -11.99 2.03 -7.82
CA TYR A 188 -13.38 1.81 -8.17
C TYR A 188 -13.84 2.82 -9.22
N PRO A 189 -14.69 2.42 -10.16
CA PRO A 189 -15.26 3.35 -11.11
C PRO A 189 -16.17 4.34 -10.38
N TYR A 190 -16.05 5.63 -10.73
CA TYR A 190 -16.92 6.66 -10.19
C TYR A 190 -18.39 6.38 -10.59
N SER A 191 -19.29 6.52 -9.62
CA SER A 191 -20.73 6.46 -9.84
C SER A 191 -21.43 7.25 -8.75
N GLU A 192 -22.45 8.03 -9.13
CA GLU A 192 -23.31 8.76 -8.18
C GLU A 192 -23.94 7.84 -7.12
N LYS A 193 -24.19 6.57 -7.49
CA LYS A 193 -24.67 5.56 -6.56
C LYS A 193 -23.51 4.65 -6.17
N ILE A 194 -23.04 4.80 -4.94
CA ILE A 194 -21.97 3.98 -4.35
C ILE A 194 -22.24 2.47 -4.54
N GLN A 195 -23.50 2.05 -4.36
CA GLN A 195 -23.93 0.66 -4.57
C GLN A 195 -23.63 0.13 -5.99
N LYS A 196 -23.73 0.99 -7.01
CA LYS A 196 -23.39 0.64 -8.39
C LYS A 196 -21.88 0.63 -8.63
N SER A 197 -21.13 1.50 -7.95
CA SER A 197 -19.66 1.52 -8.02
C SER A 197 -19.05 0.24 -7.44
N ILE A 198 -19.56 -0.22 -6.28
CA ILE A 198 -19.08 -1.45 -5.61
C ILE A 198 -19.23 -2.70 -6.49
N LYS A 199 -20.30 -2.79 -7.28
CA LYS A 199 -20.59 -3.95 -8.13
C LYS A 199 -19.82 -3.99 -9.46
N LYS A 200 -19.20 -2.89 -9.86
CA LYS A 200 -18.49 -2.80 -11.14
C LYS A 200 -17.04 -3.30 -10.99
N SER A 201 -16.48 -3.78 -12.10
CA SER A 201 -15.07 -4.18 -12.18
C SER A 201 -14.16 -3.02 -11.78
N LYS A 202 -13.15 -3.35 -10.98
CA LYS A 202 -12.14 -2.41 -10.48
C LYS A 202 -10.92 -2.41 -11.39
N LYS A 203 -10.15 -1.34 -11.34
CA LYS A 203 -8.78 -1.32 -11.88
C LYS A 203 -7.81 -1.54 -10.74
N ASN A 204 -6.80 -2.37 -10.90
CA ASN A 204 -5.72 -2.43 -9.91
C ASN A 204 -4.53 -1.62 -10.39
N ILE A 205 -3.87 -1.00 -9.42
CA ILE A 205 -2.59 -0.33 -9.61
C ILE A 205 -1.65 -0.85 -8.53
N PHE A 206 -0.38 -1.03 -8.88
CA PHE A 206 0.64 -1.46 -7.93
C PHE A 206 1.30 -0.27 -7.25
N LEU A 207 1.67 -0.44 -5.98
CA LEU A 207 2.40 0.56 -5.24
C LEU A 207 3.90 0.46 -5.57
N GLY A 208 4.43 1.45 -6.29
CA GLY A 208 5.86 1.56 -6.60
C GLY A 208 6.38 0.60 -7.68
N LEU A 209 5.51 0.22 -8.62
CA LEU A 209 5.90 -0.32 -9.92
C LEU A 209 5.78 0.77 -10.97
N VAL A 210 6.70 1.71 -10.84
CA VAL A 210 7.46 2.29 -11.95
C VAL A 210 8.90 2.45 -11.46
#